data_AF-A0A8S1BLL3-F1
#
_entry.id   AF-A0A8S1BLL3-F1
#
_cell.length_a   1.000
_cell.length_b   1.000
_cell.length_c   1.000
_cell.angle_alpha   90.00
_cell.angle_beta   90.00
_cell.angle_gamma   90.00
#
_symmetry.space_group_name_H-M   'P 1'
#
loop_
_entity.id
_entity.type
_entity.pdbx_description
1 polymer ?
#
loop_
_entity_poly.entity_id
_entity_poly.type
_entity_poly.pdbx_seq_one_letter_code
_entity_poly.pdbx_strand_id
1 'polypeptide(L)'
;MQELGLEALPHPPYSPDLAPTDYYFFQNLDNFLVGKKFNFREAVQNAFEEFVASRPADFYKKGINKLPMRWQRCVDCMGDYFEYQK
;
A
#
# COMPACT_ATOMS: atom_id res chain seq x y z
N MET A 1 8.43 17.04 10.05
CA MET A 1 7.25 17.42 9.24
C MET A 1 7.17 18.94 9.09
N GLN A 2 6.92 19.69 10.17
CA GLN A 2 6.88 21.18 10.12
C GLN A 2 8.19 21.82 9.64
N GLU A 3 9.34 21.36 10.13
CA GLU A 3 10.66 21.85 9.67
C GLU A 3 10.94 21.56 8.18
N LEU A 4 10.28 20.54 7.62
CA LEU A 4 10.39 20.17 6.21
C LEU A 4 9.27 20.77 5.34
N GLY A 5 8.36 21.55 5.93
CA GLY A 5 7.20 22.11 5.23
C GLY A 5 6.17 21.08 4.75
N LEU A 6 6.19 19.85 5.31
CA LEU A 6 5.29 18.77 4.92
C LEU A 6 4.04 18.74 5.82
N GLU A 7 2.86 18.69 5.18
CA GLU A 7 1.59 18.47 5.86
C GLU A 7 1.43 16.99 6.26
N ALA A 8 1.04 16.76 7.52
CA ALA A 8 0.70 15.44 8.01
C ALA A 8 -0.81 15.20 7.84
N LEU A 9 -1.17 14.26 6.95
CA LEU A 9 -2.57 13.87 6.80
C LEU A 9 -3.04 13.07 8.02
N PRO A 10 -4.26 13.32 8.54
CA PRO A 10 -4.81 12.52 9.63
C PRO A 10 -5.02 11.08 9.17
N HIS A 11 -4.62 10.12 10.01
CA HIS A 11 -4.79 8.70 9.74
C HIS A 11 -5.41 8.01 10.97
N PRO A 12 -6.59 7.38 10.83
CA PRO A 12 -7.22 6.68 11.94
C PRO A 12 -6.38 5.46 12.40
N PRO A 13 -6.45 5.09 13.68
CA PRO A 13 -5.75 3.91 14.19
C PRO A 13 -6.30 2.63 13.55
N TYR A 14 -5.42 1.67 13.28
CA TYR A 14 -5.76 0.35 12.71
C TYR A 14 -6.48 0.41 11.35
N SER A 15 -6.14 1.34 10.46
CA SER A 15 -6.77 1.44 9.14
C SER A 15 -5.82 1.15 7.96
N PRO A 16 -5.25 -0.06 7.87
CA PRO A 16 -4.38 -0.45 6.74
C PRO A 16 -5.13 -0.44 5.40
N ASP A 17 -6.45 -0.62 5.42
CA ASP A 17 -7.35 -0.49 4.27
C ASP A 17 -7.42 0.95 3.73
N LEU A 18 -6.93 1.94 4.47
CA LEU A 18 -6.79 3.34 4.06
C LEU A 18 -5.34 3.77 3.77
N ALA A 19 -4.36 2.90 4.00
CA ALA A 19 -2.96 3.16 3.73
C ALA A 19 -2.54 2.58 2.35
N PRO A 20 -2.19 3.42 1.35
CA PRO A 20 -1.84 2.94 0.01
C PRO A 20 -0.65 1.97 -0.03
N THR A 21 0.27 2.13 0.93
CA THR A 21 1.39 1.22 1.10
C THR A 21 0.91 -0.19 1.45
N ASP A 22 -0.07 -0.31 2.35
CA ASP A 22 -0.56 -1.61 2.81
C ASP A 22 -1.53 -2.23 1.80
N TYR A 23 -2.63 -1.53 1.47
CA TYR A 23 -3.69 -2.11 0.64
C TYR A 23 -3.31 -2.31 -0.83
N TYR A 24 -2.24 -1.66 -1.32
CA TYR A 24 -1.85 -1.71 -2.73
C TYR A 24 -0.41 -2.13 -2.93
N PHE A 25 0.56 -1.38 -2.39
CA PHE A 25 1.97 -1.67 -2.67
C PHE A 25 2.39 -3.03 -2.10
N PHE A 26 2.18 -3.27 -0.81
CA PHE A 26 2.54 -4.53 -0.16
C PHE A 26 1.69 -5.69 -0.65
N GLN A 27 0.39 -5.50 -0.88
CA GLN A 27 -0.43 -6.54 -1.51
C GLN A 27 0.17 -7.02 -2.86
N ASN A 28 0.66 -6.11 -3.69
CA ASN A 28 1.30 -6.48 -4.97
C ASN A 28 2.72 -7.04 -4.79
N LEU A 29 3.46 -6.55 -3.79
CA LEU A 29 4.77 -7.10 -3.44
C LEU A 29 4.64 -8.53 -2.94
N ASP A 30 3.72 -8.80 -2.02
CA ASP A 30 3.44 -10.14 -1.49
C ASP A 30 3.12 -11.10 -2.62
N ASN A 31 2.24 -10.71 -3.54
CA ASN A 31 1.92 -11.48 -4.74
C ASN A 31 3.16 -11.78 -5.61
N PHE A 32 4.08 -10.82 -5.75
CA PHE A 32 5.35 -11.03 -6.46
C PHE A 32 6.30 -11.97 -5.70
N LEU A 33 6.26 -11.97 -4.38
CA LEU A 33 7.11 -12.78 -3.52
C LEU A 33 6.58 -14.21 -3.31
N VAL A 34 5.31 -14.49 -3.61
CA VAL A 34 4.73 -15.84 -3.48
C VAL A 34 5.62 -16.89 -4.16
N GLY A 35 6.01 -17.90 -3.39
CA GLY A 35 6.81 -19.04 -3.87
C GLY A 35 8.31 -18.75 -4.01
N LYS A 36 8.77 -17.51 -3.84
CA LYS A 36 10.20 -17.19 -3.81
C LYS A 36 10.80 -17.59 -2.45
N LYS A 37 11.99 -18.20 -2.48
CA LYS A 37 12.80 -18.50 -1.30
C LYS A 37 14.13 -17.80 -1.43
N PHE A 38 14.58 -17.15 -0.35
CA PHE A 38 15.81 -16.38 -0.32
C PHE A 38 16.77 -16.99 0.68
N ASN A 39 18.04 -17.16 0.28
CA ASN A 39 19.07 -17.80 1.11
C ASN A 39 19.94 -16.78 1.86
N PHE A 40 19.87 -15.49 1.50
CA PHE A 40 20.66 -14.42 2.09
C PHE A 40 19.97 -13.07 1.87
N ARG A 41 20.43 -12.05 2.60
CA ARG A 41 19.81 -10.71 2.66
C ARG A 41 19.82 -10.00 1.30
N GLU A 42 20.92 -10.08 0.58
CA GLU A 42 21.12 -9.41 -0.71
C GLU A 42 20.13 -9.93 -1.76
N ALA A 43 19.73 -11.21 -1.69
CA ALA A 43 18.71 -11.75 -2.57
C ALA A 43 17.32 -11.12 -2.32
N VAL A 44 17.01 -10.79 -1.06
CA VAL A 44 15.76 -10.08 -0.71
C VAL A 44 15.80 -8.64 -1.22
N GLN A 45 16.93 -7.96 -1.04
CA GLN A 45 17.13 -6.58 -1.52
C GLN A 45 16.99 -6.51 -3.05
N ASN A 46 17.68 -7.38 -3.78
CA ASN A 46 17.60 -7.43 -5.24
C ASN A 46 16.18 -7.71 -5.73
N ALA A 47 15.43 -8.61 -5.07
CA ALA A 47 14.05 -8.90 -5.43
C ALA A 47 13.12 -7.69 -5.20
N PHE A 48 13.33 -6.93 -4.13
CA PHE A 48 12.59 -5.70 -3.88
C PHE A 48 12.91 -4.63 -4.91
N GLU A 49 14.19 -4.44 -5.23
CA GLU A 49 14.64 -3.49 -6.27
C GLU A 49 14.07 -3.87 -7.64
N GLU A 50 14.12 -5.15 -8.01
CA GLU A 50 13.51 -5.67 -9.24
C GLU A 50 12.01 -5.37 -9.27
N PHE A 51 11.30 -5.65 -8.16
CA PHE A 51 9.88 -5.36 -8.06
C PHE A 51 9.60 -3.87 -8.31
N VAL A 52 10.27 -2.97 -7.59
CA VAL A 52 10.07 -1.51 -7.71
C VAL A 52 10.42 -1.02 -9.12
N ALA A 53 11.57 -1.43 -9.67
CA ALA A 53 12.01 -1.02 -11.00
C ALA A 53 11.08 -1.52 -12.13
N SER A 54 10.41 -2.66 -11.92
CA SER A 54 9.46 -3.22 -12.89
C SER A 54 8.09 -2.52 -12.93
N ARG A 55 7.80 -1.60 -11.99
CA ARG A 55 6.49 -0.94 -11.92
C ARG A 55 6.50 0.39 -12.69
N PRO A 56 5.61 0.58 -13.68
CA PRO A 56 5.49 1.86 -14.35
C PRO A 56 4.93 2.92 -13.40
N ALA A 57 5.14 4.21 -13.69
CA ALA A 57 4.63 5.31 -12.87
C ALA A 57 3.12 5.22 -12.59
N ASP A 58 2.35 4.72 -13.56
CA ASP A 58 0.90 4.56 -13.44
C ASP A 58 0.48 3.50 -12.42
N PHE A 59 1.34 2.55 -12.06
CA PHE A 59 1.10 1.65 -10.95
C PHE A 59 0.95 2.43 -9.64
N TYR A 60 1.91 3.30 -9.33
CA TYR A 60 1.88 4.12 -8.11
C TYR A 60 0.71 5.10 -8.10
N LYS A 61 0.46 5.78 -9.23
CA LYS A 61 -0.70 6.66 -9.38
C LYS A 61 -2.01 5.91 -9.12
N LYS A 62 -2.15 4.69 -9.64
CA LYS A 62 -3.35 3.87 -9.43
C LYS A 62 -3.55 3.50 -7.96
N GLY A 63 -2.47 3.22 -7.23
CA GLY A 63 -2.52 3.00 -5.79
C GLY A 63 -3.09 4.20 -5.04
N ILE A 64 -2.53 5.38 -5.26
CA ILE A 64 -2.96 6.65 -4.62
C ILE A 64 -4.37 7.05 -5.04
N ASN A 65 -4.71 6.96 -6.33
CA ASN A 65 -6.01 7.38 -6.87
C ASN A 65 -7.19 6.50 -6.39
N LYS A 66 -6.92 5.38 -5.71
CA LYS A 66 -7.96 4.59 -5.03
C LYS A 66 -8.40 5.18 -3.68
N LEU A 67 -7.65 6.12 -3.10
CA LEU A 67 -7.95 6.71 -1.78
C LEU A 67 -9.34 7.31 -1.71
N PRO A 68 -9.81 8.16 -2.64
CA PRO A 68 -11.14 8.77 -2.53
C PRO A 68 -12.27 7.74 -2.44
N MET A 69 -12.18 6.68 -3.25
CA MET A 69 -13.16 5.58 -3.22
C MET A 69 -13.10 4.81 -1.89
N ARG A 70 -11.91 4.58 -1.35
CA ARG A 70 -11.74 3.88 -0.05
C ARG A 70 -12.24 4.71 1.12
N TRP A 71 -11.98 6.02 1.11
CA TRP A 71 -12.55 6.94 2.10
C TRP A 71 -14.08 6.93 2.04
N GLN A 72 -14.66 6.96 0.84
CA GLN A 72 -16.11 6.86 0.70
C GLN A 72 -16.65 5.56 1.31
N ARG A 73 -16.00 4.41 1.04
CA ARG A 73 -16.39 3.13 1.64
C ARG A 73 -16.27 3.12 3.17
N CYS A 74 -15.23 3.74 3.73
CA CYS A 74 -15.10 3.89 5.18
C CYS A 74 -16.30 4.65 5.77
N VAL A 75 -16.73 5.73 5.12
CA VAL A 75 -17.92 6.49 5.54
C VAL A 75 -19.20 5.66 5.38
N ASP A 76 -19.37 4.99 4.24
CA ASP A 76 -20.55 4.17 3.94
C ASP A 76 -20.69 3.00 4.93
N CYS A 77 -19.57 2.45 5.40
CA CYS A 77 -19.50 1.39 6.40
C CYS A 77 -19.43 1.91 7.84
N MET A 78 -19.69 3.21 8.08
CA MET A 78 -19.68 3.83 9.42
C MET A 78 -18.36 3.60 10.20
N GLY A 79 -17.24 3.51 9.49
CA GLY A 79 -15.91 3.26 10.06
C GLY A 79 -15.53 1.78 10.20
N ASP A 80 -16.43 0.84 9.87
CA ASP A 80 -16.10 -0.59 9.82
C ASP A 80 -15.24 -0.93 8.59
N TYR A 81 -14.47 -2.03 8.70
CA TYR A 81 -13.70 -2.57 7.59
C TYR A 81 -14.61 -3.03 6.44
N PHE A 82 -14.21 -2.71 5.20
CA PHE A 82 -14.99 -2.97 3.99
C PHE A 82 -14.31 -3.94 2.99
N GLU A 83 -13.14 -4.48 3.30
CA GLU A 83 -12.46 -5.46 2.43
C GLU A 83 -12.97 -6.91 2.61
N TYR A 84 -13.59 -7.21 3.76
CA TYR A 84 -13.99 -8.57 4.15
C TYR A 84 -15.50 -8.84 4.03
N GLN A 85 -16.30 -7.86 3.63
CA GLN A 85 -17.74 -8.04 3.45
C GLN A 85 -18.01 -8.71 2.10
N LYS A 86 -18.43 -9.98 2.15
CA LYS A 86 -18.90 -10.80 1.01
C LYS A 86 -20.40 -10.65 0.83
#